data_AF-J4V6Q9-F1
#
_entry.id   AF-J4V6Q9-F1
#
_cell.length_a   1.000
_cell.length_b   1.000
_cell.length_c   1.000
_cell.angle_alpha   90.00
_cell.angle_beta   90.00
_cell.angle_gamma   90.00
#
_symmetry.space_group_name_H-M   'P 1'
#
loop_
_entity.id
_entity.type
_entity.pdbx_description
1 polymer ?
#
loop_
_entity_poly.entity_id
_entity_poly.type
_entity_poly.pdbx_seq_one_letter_code
_entity_poly.pdbx_strand_id
1 'polypeptide(L)'
;MIEALEEGKVSSFVTDFPTPNLINRANQKGDVILLPHLGASTKEAEINCAVMASTQVVDFLKNGVIVNSVNFPSIKLGRSTKNRLVIINKNEPGMIGKIADA
;
A
#
# COMPACT_ATOMS: atom_id res chain seq x y z
N MET A 1 -18.93 -1.97 -17.44
CA MET A 1 -19.28 -0.57 -17.07
C MET A 1 -19.81 0.21 -18.26
N ILE A 2 -19.05 0.40 -19.34
CA ILE A 2 -19.54 1.06 -20.57
C ILE A 2 -20.82 0.42 -21.09
N GLU A 3 -20.86 -0.91 -21.18
CA GLU A 3 -22.07 -1.66 -21.58
C GLU A 3 -23.27 -1.35 -20.68
N ALA A 4 -23.09 -1.37 -19.36
CA ALA A 4 -24.17 -1.05 -18.42
C ALA A 4 -24.68 0.39 -18.54
N LEU A 5 -23.82 1.34 -18.94
CA LEU A 5 -24.21 2.72 -19.24
C LEU A 5 -24.95 2.82 -20.58
N GLU A 6 -24.59 2.01 -21.59
CA GLU A 6 -25.32 1.93 -22.87
C GLU A 6 -26.70 1.28 -22.71
N GLU A 7 -26.79 0.21 -21.92
CA GLU A 7 -28.04 -0.49 -21.63
C GLU A 7 -28.96 0.28 -20.66
N GLY A 8 -28.52 1.44 -20.14
CA GLY A 8 -29.27 2.23 -19.17
C GLY A 8 -29.40 1.58 -17.79
N LYS A 9 -28.64 0.52 -17.49
CA LYS A 9 -28.58 -0.12 -16.16
C LYS A 9 -27.91 0.78 -15.13
N VAL A 10 -27.01 1.66 -15.59
CA VAL A 10 -26.32 2.67 -14.79
C VAL A 10 -26.54 4.02 -15.48
N SER A 11 -26.92 5.05 -14.72
CA SER A 11 -27.14 6.39 -15.26
C SER A 11 -25.85 7.21 -15.40
N SER A 12 -24.87 6.98 -14.53
CA SER A 12 -23.59 7.69 -14.56
C SER A 12 -22.50 6.89 -13.85
N PHE A 13 -21.23 7.13 -14.21
CA PHE A 13 -20.08 6.48 -13.60
C PHE A 13 -19.00 7.48 -13.21
N VAL A 14 -18.45 7.36 -12.00
CA VAL A 14 -17.37 8.20 -11.50
C VAL A 14 -16.17 7.30 -11.18
N THR A 15 -14.99 7.65 -11.68
CA THR A 15 -13.76 6.88 -11.41
C THR A 15 -12.51 7.75 -11.39
N ASP A 16 -11.54 7.32 -10.59
CA ASP A 16 -10.19 7.89 -10.49
C ASP A 16 -9.15 7.13 -11.34
N PHE A 17 -9.65 6.24 -12.20
CA PHE A 17 -8.86 5.41 -13.12
C PHE A 17 -9.31 5.68 -14.56
N PRO A 18 -8.79 6.73 -15.21
CA PRO A 18 -9.15 7.04 -16.58
C PRO A 18 -8.62 5.97 -17.55
N THR A 19 -9.42 5.61 -18.55
CA THR A 19 -9.01 4.76 -19.68
C THR A 19 -9.43 5.43 -20.98
N PRO A 20 -8.78 5.14 -22.13
CA PRO A 20 -9.13 5.77 -23.41
C PRO A 20 -10.62 5.69 -23.77
N ASN A 21 -11.25 4.53 -23.53
CA ASN A 21 -12.67 4.36 -23.82
C ASN A 21 -13.58 5.19 -22.90
N LEU A 22 -13.21 5.32 -21.62
CA LEU A 22 -13.95 6.16 -20.68
C LEU A 22 -13.77 7.65 -20.98
N ILE A 23 -12.58 8.08 -21.41
CA ILE A 23 -12.31 9.46 -21.85
C ILE A 23 -13.17 9.80 -23.06
N ASN A 24 -13.20 8.91 -24.07
CA ASN A 24 -14.04 9.10 -25.24
C ASN A 24 -15.52 9.23 -24.86
N ARG A 25 -16.01 8.36 -23.97
CA ARG A 25 -17.39 8.43 -23.49
C ARG A 25 -17.68 9.72 -22.72
N ALA A 26 -16.81 10.10 -21.79
CA ALA A 26 -16.95 11.33 -21.01
C ALA A 26 -17.12 12.55 -21.94
N ASN A 27 -16.29 12.65 -22.99
CA ASN A 27 -16.37 13.73 -23.96
C ASN A 27 -17.61 13.68 -24.87
N GLN A 28 -18.12 12.49 -25.17
CA GLN A 28 -19.24 12.31 -26.11
C GLN A 28 -20.62 12.36 -25.45
N LYS A 29 -20.77 11.72 -24.28
CA LYS A 29 -22.06 11.51 -23.62
C LYS A 29 -22.19 12.24 -22.28
N GLY A 30 -21.07 12.66 -21.67
CA GLY A 30 -21.08 13.42 -20.41
C GLY A 30 -21.58 12.65 -19.18
N ASP A 31 -21.80 11.33 -19.29
CA ASP A 31 -22.30 10.46 -18.23
C ASP A 31 -21.18 9.75 -17.44
N VAL A 32 -19.92 10.11 -17.72
CA VAL A 32 -18.74 9.63 -17.00
C VAL A 32 -17.93 10.81 -16.47
N ILE A 33 -17.65 10.80 -15.16
CA ILE A 33 -16.77 11.76 -14.50
C ILE A 33 -15.44 11.05 -14.22
N LEU A 34 -14.36 11.64 -14.73
CA LEU A 34 -13.00 11.13 -14.57
C LEU A 34 -12.21 12.04 -13.66
N LEU A 35 -11.64 11.47 -12.60
CA LEU A 35 -10.67 12.14 -11.74
C LEU A 35 -9.25 11.72 -12.19
N PRO A 36 -8.28 12.64 -12.24
CA PRO A 36 -6.92 12.36 -12.73
C PRO A 36 -6.04 11.72 -11.63
N HIS A 37 -6.48 10.59 -11.09
CA HIS A 37 -5.77 9.84 -10.05
C HIS A 37 -5.45 10.65 -8.78
N LEU A 38 -6.46 11.35 -8.26
CA LEU A 38 -6.33 12.31 -7.16
C LEU A 38 -6.70 11.75 -5.78
N GLY A 39 -7.03 10.46 -5.66
CA GLY A 39 -7.56 9.88 -4.42
C GLY A 39 -6.71 10.15 -3.16
N ALA A 40 -5.39 10.29 -3.32
CA ALA A 40 -4.45 10.63 -2.24
C ALA A 40 -3.72 11.97 -2.43
N SER A 41 -4.12 12.78 -3.40
CA SER A 41 -3.45 14.05 -3.75
C SER A 41 -3.95 15.22 -2.89
N THR A 42 -3.92 15.04 -1.57
CA THR A 42 -4.21 16.10 -0.59
C THR A 42 -3.02 16.34 0.31
N LYS A 43 -2.88 17.56 0.81
CA LYS A 43 -1.79 17.94 1.73
C LYS A 43 -1.80 17.06 2.99
N GLU A 44 -2.98 16.74 3.49
CA GLU A 44 -3.18 15.88 4.66
C GLU A 44 -2.71 14.45 4.39
N ALA A 45 -3.04 13.90 3.22
CA ALA A 45 -2.61 12.56 2.83
C ALA A 45 -1.09 12.47 2.65
N GLU A 46 -0.47 13.47 2.02
CA GLU A 46 0.99 13.54 1.87
C GLU A 46 1.71 13.60 3.22
N ILE A 47 1.24 14.46 4.14
CA ILE A 47 1.81 14.57 5.50
C ILE A 47 1.68 13.23 6.23
N ASN A 48 0.49 12.61 6.21
CA ASN A 48 0.26 11.33 6.87
C ASN A 48 1.12 10.21 6.28
N CYS A 49 1.27 10.16 4.96
CA CYS A 49 2.12 9.18 4.27
C CYS A 49 3.59 9.37 4.65
N ALA A 50 4.09 10.60 4.64
CA ALA A 50 5.47 10.92 5.01
C ALA A 50 5.77 10.54 6.47
N VAL A 51 4.87 10.87 7.40
CA VAL A 51 4.99 10.50 8.81
C VAL A 51 4.96 8.98 8.99
N MET A 52 4.03 8.29 8.31
CA MET A 52 3.91 6.84 8.36
C MET A 52 5.19 6.16 7.88
N ALA A 53 5.68 6.51 6.69
CA ALA A 53 6.86 5.91 6.09
C ALA A 53 8.11 6.16 6.95
N SER A 54 8.30 7.39 7.42
CA SER A 54 9.42 7.74 8.29
C SER A 54 9.38 6.98 9.61
N THR A 55 8.19 6.86 10.22
CA THR A 55 8.01 6.12 11.47
C THR A 55 8.33 4.64 11.29
N GLN A 56 7.87 4.01 10.21
CA GLN A 56 8.14 2.60 9.93
C GLN A 56 9.64 2.32 9.71
N VAL A 57 10.33 3.22 9.00
CA VAL A 57 11.79 3.12 8.81
C VAL A 57 12.52 3.24 10.15
N VAL A 58 12.14 4.23 10.98
CA VAL A 58 12.74 4.44 12.30
C VAL A 58 12.49 3.24 13.21
N ASP A 59 11.28 2.68 13.20
CA ASP A 59 10.92 1.55 14.06
C ASP A 59 11.63 0.25 13.64
N PHE A 60 11.81 0.03 12.33
CA PHE A 60 12.66 -1.05 11.85
C PHE A 60 14.11 -0.89 12.32
N LEU A 61 14.72 0.28 12.13
CA LEU A 61 16.13 0.51 12.47
C LEU A 61 16.39 0.45 13.98
N LYS A 62 15.47 0.93 14.81
CA LYS A 62 15.64 0.99 16.26
C LYS A 62 15.19 -0.28 16.97
N ASN A 63 14.13 -0.91 16.48
CA ASN A 63 13.43 -1.98 17.18
C ASN A 63 13.26 -3.25 16.34
N GLY A 64 13.62 -3.26 15.05
CA GLY A 64 13.39 -4.42 14.18
C GLY A 64 11.92 -4.68 13.89
N VAL A 65 11.05 -3.71 14.15
CA VAL A 65 9.61 -3.85 13.90
C VAL A 65 9.35 -3.57 12.42
N ILE A 66 8.61 -4.47 11.79
CA ILE A 66 8.21 -4.40 10.39
C ILE A 66 6.69 -4.46 10.35
N VAL A 67 6.07 -3.35 9.93
CA VAL A 67 4.63 -3.22 9.72
C VAL A 67 4.39 -2.61 8.36
N ASN A 68 3.34 -3.06 7.67
CA ASN A 68 2.95 -2.58 6.34
C ASN A 68 4.06 -2.68 5.27
N SER A 69 5.03 -3.58 5.45
CA SER A 69 5.98 -3.86 4.38
C SER A 69 5.26 -4.55 3.22
N VAL A 70 5.52 -4.08 2.00
CA VAL A 70 4.95 -4.62 0.77
C VAL A 70 5.67 -5.87 0.28
N ASN A 71 6.85 -6.18 0.84
CA ASN A 71 7.72 -7.24 0.34
C ASN A 71 8.44 -8.04 1.45
N PHE A 72 8.05 -7.85 2.71
CA PHE A 72 8.70 -8.50 3.85
C PHE A 72 7.68 -8.96 4.90
N PRO A 73 7.92 -10.09 5.61
CA PRO A 73 7.06 -10.52 6.69
C PRO A 73 6.85 -9.46 7.77
N SER A 74 5.61 -9.38 8.28
CA SER A 74 5.30 -8.50 9.42
C SER A 74 5.90 -9.07 10.71
N ILE A 75 6.62 -8.24 11.45
CA ILE A 75 7.29 -8.60 12.70
C ILE A 75 7.05 -7.50 13.72
N LYS A 76 6.47 -7.86 14.87
CA LYS A 76 6.29 -6.93 15.98
C LYS A 76 6.58 -7.63 17.30
N LEU A 77 7.66 -7.19 17.96
CA LEU A 77 8.06 -7.72 19.26
C LEU A 77 8.40 -6.56 20.20
N GLY A 78 7.64 -6.46 21.30
CA GLY A 78 7.90 -5.48 22.36
C GLY A 78 9.31 -5.62 22.93
N ARG A 79 9.93 -4.50 23.32
CA ARG A 79 11.32 -4.51 23.83
C ARG A 79 11.31 -4.87 25.32
N SER A 80 11.96 -5.97 25.66
CA SER A 80 12.10 -6.47 27.04
C SER A 80 13.52 -6.35 27.60
N THR A 81 14.52 -6.17 26.73
CA THR A 81 15.95 -6.13 27.11
C THR A 81 16.67 -4.95 26.46
N LYS A 82 17.88 -4.64 26.98
CA LYS A 82 18.73 -3.56 26.45
C LYS A 82 19.21 -3.85 25.03
N ASN A 83 19.61 -5.10 24.75
CA ASN A 83 20.20 -5.51 23.48
C ASN A 83 19.18 -6.31 22.66
N ARG A 84 19.15 -6.06 21.34
CA ARG A 84 18.27 -6.75 20.39
C ARG A 84 19.06 -7.05 19.13
N LEU A 85 18.85 -8.26 18.59
CA LEU A 85 19.38 -8.67 17.30
C LEU A 85 18.20 -8.93 16.35
N VAL A 86 18.34 -8.49 15.10
CA VAL A 86 17.41 -8.80 14.01
C VAL A 86 18.17 -9.65 13.02
N ILE A 87 17.61 -10.79 12.64
CA ILE A 87 18.25 -11.72 11.72
C ILE A 87 17.33 -11.91 10.52
N ILE A 88 17.89 -11.70 9.33
CA ILE A 88 17.24 -11.97 8.05
C ILE A 88 17.99 -13.14 7.41
N ASN A 89 17.27 -14.22 7.11
CA ASN A 89 17.86 -15.46 6.60
C ASN A 89 17.07 -16.01 5.41
N LYS A 90 17.71 -16.88 4.63
CA LYS A 90 17.01 -17.74 3.67
C LYS A 90 16.18 -18.78 4.42
N ASN A 91 15.02 -19.12 3.86
CA ASN A 91 14.13 -20.13 4.44
C ASN A 91 14.64 -21.55 4.14
N GLU A 92 15.71 -21.96 4.84
CA GLU A 92 16.32 -23.28 4.74
C GLU A 92 16.11 -24.09 6.03
N PRO A 93 15.87 -25.41 5.96
CA PRO A 93 15.68 -26.25 7.14
C PRO A 93 16.83 -26.13 8.15
N GLY A 94 16.48 -26.05 9.45
CA GLY A 94 17.45 -26.01 10.55
C GLY A 94 18.11 -24.64 10.79
N MET A 95 17.73 -23.58 10.07
CA MET A 95 18.35 -22.26 10.21
C MET A 95 18.24 -21.67 11.63
N ILE A 96 17.10 -21.88 12.30
CA ILE A 96 16.89 -21.39 13.68
C ILE A 96 17.88 -22.03 14.65
N GLY A 97 18.14 -23.34 14.53
CA GLY A 97 19.13 -24.04 15.36
C GLY A 97 20.54 -23.49 15.13
N LYS A 98 20.94 -23.32 13.87
CA LYS A 98 22.24 -22.71 13.52
C LYS A 98 22.44 -21.30 14.09
N ILE A 99 21.34 -20.55 14.25
CA ILE A 99 21.36 -19.20 14.82
C ILE A 99 21.44 -19.24 16.36
N ALA A 100 20.71 -20.17 16.99
CA ALA A 100 20.59 -20.24 18.44
C ALA A 100 21.76 -20.97 19.13
N ASP A 101 22.37 -21.93 18.44
CA ASP A 101 23.42 -22.81 18.99
C ASP A 101 24.85 -22.31 18.71
N ALA A 102 25.02 -21.11 18.15
CA ALA A 102 26.31 -20.48 17.85
C ALA A 102 26.88 -19.67 19.02
#